data_AF-A0A645JA89-F1
#
_entry.id   AF-A0A645JA89-F1
#
_cell.length_a   1.000
_cell.length_b   1.000
_cell.length_c   1.000
_cell.angle_alpha   90.00
_cell.angle_beta   90.00
_cell.angle_gamma   90.00
#
_symmetry.space_group_name_H-M   'P 1'
#
loop_
_entity.id
_entity.type
_entity.pdbx_description
1 polymer ?
#
loop_
_entity_poly.entity_id
_entity_poly.type
_entity_poly.pdbx_seq_one_letter_code
_entity_poly.pdbx_strand_id
1 'polypeptide(L)' 'MRLMICCLNIADKSPDIIVLDEPTNNLDIQNIEILTQAINEYQGTLLVISHDETFLEQINIGRTIELSINK' A
#
# COMPACT_ATOMS: atom_id res chain seq x y z
N MET A 1 -7.30 0.43 -9.20
CA MET A 1 -6.47 0.99 -8.11
C MET A 1 -6.71 2.47 -7.85
N ARG A 2 -6.70 3.36 -8.85
CA ARG A 2 -6.99 4.81 -8.68
C ARG A 2 -8.31 5.11 -7.94
N LEU A 3 -9.37 4.35 -8.22
CA LEU A 3 -10.68 4.49 -7.55
C LEU A 3 -10.61 4.21 -6.04
N MET A 4 -9.78 3.24 -5.62
CA MET A 4 -9.71 2.84 -4.21
C MET A 4 -9.02 3.93 -3.37
N ILE A 5 -7.94 4.53 -3.89
CA ILE A 5 -7.26 5.67 -3.25
C ILE A 5 -8.17 6.89 -3.16
N CYS A 6 -8.99 7.17 -4.20
CA CYS A 6 -10.00 8.21 -4.12
C CYS A 6 -11.03 7.92 -3.02
N CYS A 7 -11.47 6.67 -2.86
CA CYS A 7 -12.39 6.30 -1.78
C CYS A 7 -11.79 6.49 -0.39
N LEU A 8 -10.48 6.30 -0.20
CA LEU A 8 -9.81 6.59 1.07
C LEU A 8 -9.80 8.08 1.42
N ASN A 9 -9.61 8.93 0.42
CA ASN A 9 -9.58 10.39 0.62
C ASN A 9 -10.97 11.03 0.74
N ILE A 10 -12.03 10.37 0.24
CA ILE A 10 -13.38 10.95 0.13
C ILE A 10 -14.34 10.40 1.19
N ALA A 11 -14.08 9.21 1.77
CA ALA A 11 -15.02 8.59 2.69
C ALA A 11 -14.97 9.16 4.11
N ASP A 12 -16.11 9.60 4.64
CA ASP A 12 -16.33 10.02 6.05
C ASP A 12 -15.96 8.93 7.07
N LYS A 13 -15.93 7.67 6.63
CA LYS A 13 -15.40 6.53 7.38
C LYS A 13 -14.42 5.79 6.48
N SER A 14 -13.13 5.95 6.78
CA SER A 14 -12.11 5.09 6.20
C SER A 14 -12.36 3.63 6.58
N PRO A 15 -12.10 2.67 5.69
CA PRO A 15 -12.15 1.25 6.05
C PRO A 15 -11.24 0.97 7.25
N ASP A 16 -11.54 -0.07 8.04
CA ASP A 16 -10.67 -0.47 9.15
C ASP A 16 -9.39 -1.18 8.64
N ILE A 17 -9.52 -1.89 7.51
CA ILE A 17 -8.45 -2.67 6.90
C ILE A 17 -8.47 -2.48 5.37
N ILE A 18 -7.29 -2.24 4.79
CA ILE A 18 -7.06 -2.28 3.35
C ILE A 18 -6.10 -3.41 3.03
N VAL A 19 -6.36 -4.11 1.93
CA VAL A 19 -5.43 -5.08 1.35
C VAL A 19 -5.02 -4.59 -0.04
N LEU A 20 -3.71 -4.49 -0.25
CA LEU A 20 -3.09 -4.10 -1.52
C LEU A 20 -2.28 -5.28 -2.06
N ASP A 21 -2.59 -5.68 -3.28
CA ASP A 21 -1.85 -6.71 -4.02
C ASP A 21 -1.14 -6.08 -5.21
N GLU A 22 0.19 -6.12 -5.19
CA GLU A 22 1.10 -5.54 -6.19
C GLU A 22 0.77 -4.07 -6.53
N PRO A 23 0.77 -3.15 -5.55
CA PRO A 23 0.21 -1.81 -5.72
C PRO A 23 1.13 -0.86 -6.51
N THR A 24 2.39 -1.21 -6.76
CA THR A 24 3.28 -0.41 -7.62
C THR A 24 3.18 -0.81 -9.09
N ASN A 25 2.49 -1.91 -9.40
CA ASN A 25 2.45 -2.44 -10.76
C ASN A 25 1.75 -1.48 -11.73
N ASN A 26 2.35 -1.28 -12.92
CA ASN A 26 1.89 -0.36 -13.95
C ASN A 26 1.80 1.12 -13.50
N LEU A 27 2.47 1.51 -12.42
CA LEU A 27 2.61 2.90 -12.02
C LEU A 27 3.95 3.47 -12.51
N ASP A 28 3.94 4.75 -12.87
CA ASP A 28 5.16 5.54 -13.00
C ASP A 28 5.63 6.03 -11.62
N ILE A 29 6.85 6.54 -11.58
CA ILE A 29 7.51 7.01 -10.34
C ILE A 29 6.66 8.07 -9.61
N GLN A 30 6.06 9.00 -10.36
CA GLN A 30 5.22 10.06 -9.76
C GLN A 30 3.98 9.47 -9.07
N ASN A 31 3.33 8.49 -9.68
CA ASN A 31 2.17 7.82 -9.09
C ASN A 31 2.55 6.92 -7.91
N ILE A 32 3.75 6.34 -7.90
CA ILE A 32 4.28 5.60 -6.74
C ILE A 32 4.46 6.55 -5.55
N GLU A 33 5.05 7.73 -5.76
CA GLU A 33 5.21 8.73 -4.69
C GLU A 33 3.87 9.16 -4.08
N ILE A 34 2.86 9.43 -4.92
CA ILE A 34 1.51 9.79 -4.47
C ILE A 34 0.88 8.64 -3.66
N LEU A 35 1.04 7.40 -4.12
CA LEU A 35 0.54 6.22 -3.44
C LEU A 35 1.21 6.04 -2.08
N THR A 36 2.54 6.13 -2.02
CA THR A 36 3.35 6.06 -0.79
C THR A 36 2.88 7.11 0.21
N GLN A 37 2.66 8.35 -0.22
CA GLN A 37 2.16 9.41 0.65
C GLN A 37 0.76 9.08 1.18
N ALA A 38 -0.17 8.67 0.32
CA ALA A 38 -1.54 8.34 0.72
C ALA A 38 -1.58 7.17 1.72
N ILE A 39 -0.71 6.18 1.55
CA ILE A 39 -0.56 5.06 2.48
C ILE A 39 -0.02 5.53 3.84
N ASN A 40 0.99 6.39 3.85
CA ASN A 40 1.58 6.92 5.07
C ASN A 40 0.62 7.82 5.87
N GLU A 41 -0.35 8.45 5.21
CA GLU A 41 -1.39 9.28 5.85
C GLU A 41 -2.57 8.45 6.37
N TYR A 42 -2.75 7.21 5.88
CA TYR A 42 -3.86 6.34 6.24
C TYR A 42 -3.77 5.85 7.69
N GLN A 43 -4.84 6.08 8.46
CA GLN A 43 -4.91 5.80 9.91
C GLN A 43 -5.47 4.41 10.26
N GLY A 44 -5.75 3.55 9.27
CA GLY A 44 -6.26 2.20 9.49
C GLY A 44 -5.18 1.13 9.39
N THR A 45 -5.59 -0.15 9.37
CA THR A 45 -4.67 -1.26 9.14
C THR A 45 -4.43 -1.45 7.65
N LEU A 46 -3.16 -1.57 7.24
CA LEU A 46 -2.78 -1.86 5.87
C LEU A 46 -2.07 -3.22 5.78
N LEU A 47 -2.53 -4.07 4.88
CA LEU A 47 -1.84 -5.28 4.45
C LEU A 47 -1.38 -5.08 3.01
N VAL A 48 -0.07 -5.15 2.79
CA VAL A 48 0.54 -4.97 1.47
C VAL A 48 1.24 -6.25 1.05
N ILE A 49 1.00 -6.65 -0.18
CA ILE A 49 1.70 -7.72 -0.89
C ILE A 49 2.42 -7.03 -2.05
N SER A 50 3.75 -7.07 -2.04
CA SER A 50 4.59 -6.45 -3.07
C SER A 50 5.93 -7.17 -3.14
N HIS A 51 6.52 -7.22 -4.33
CA HIS A 51 7.91 -7.61 -4.53
C HIS A 51 8.87 -6.40 -4.62
N ASP A 52 8.36 -5.17 -4.54
CA ASP A 52 9.13 -3.93 -4.62
C ASP A 52 9.66 -3.52 -3.25
N GLU A 53 10.94 -3.81 -2.99
CA GLU A 53 11.62 -3.49 -1.73
C GLU A 53 11.69 -1.98 -1.46
N THR A 54 11.92 -1.16 -2.49
CA THR A 54 12.06 0.29 -2.33
C THR A 54 10.74 0.91 -1.88
N PHE A 55 9.62 0.47 -2.45
CA PHE A 55 8.30 0.90 -2.01
C PHE A 55 7.98 0.45 -0.58
N LEU A 56 8.29 -0.81 -0.23
CA LEU A 56 8.04 -1.36 1.10
C LEU A 56 8.83 -0.61 2.19
N GLU A 57 10.06 -0.18 1.90
CA GLU A 57 10.86 0.66 2.80
C GLU A 57 10.23 2.05 3.03
N GLN A 58 9.57 2.61 2.03
CA GLN A 58 9.00 3.96 2.10
C GLN A 58 7.67 4.05 2.90
N ILE A 59 6.95 2.95 3.08
CA ILE A 59 5.63 2.93 3.74
C ILE A 59 5.67 2.55 5.23
N ASN A 60 6.84 2.56 5.87
CA ASN A 60 7.05 2.33 7.31
C ASN A 60 6.32 1.10 7.90
N ILE A 61 6.58 -0.08 7.34
CA ILE A 61 5.88 -1.32 7.71
C ILE A 61 6.22 -1.73 9.14
N GLY A 62 5.19 -1.94 9.98
CA GLY A 62 5.37 -2.40 11.36
C GLY A 62 5.67 -3.90 11.51
N ARG A 63 5.30 -4.71 10.52
CA ARG A 63 5.57 -6.16 10.49
C ARG A 63 5.69 -6.68 9.07
N THR A 64 6.78 -7.40 8.79
CA THR A 64 6.99 -8.09 7.51
C THR A 64 6.82 -9.60 7.70
N ILE A 65 6.21 -10.26 6.71
CA ILE A 65 6.10 -11.72 6.65
C ILE A 65 6.70 -12.16 5.32
N GLU A 66 7.82 -12.87 5.38
CA GLU A 66 8.45 -13.46 4.20
C GLU A 66 7.87 -14.84 3.95
N LEU A 67 7.31 -15.04 2.76
CA LEU A 67 6.82 -16.35 2.32
C LEU A 67 7.96 -17.11 1.65
N SER A 68 8.77 -17.81 2.45
CA SER A 68 9.74 -18.77 1.90
C SER A 68 9.01 -20.04 1.48
N ILE A 69 8.95 -20.32 0.18
CA ILE A 69 8.52 -21.64 -0.30
C ILE A 69 9.64 -22.61 0.09
N ASN A 70 9.46 -23.37 1.17
CA ASN A 70 10.27 -24.55 1.45
C ASN A 70 10.10 -25.52 0.28
N LYS A 71 11.10 -25.56 -0.61
CA LYS A 71 11.26 -26.60 -1.62
C LYS A 71 11.88 -27.83 -1.01
#